data_AF-A0AB74J0H1-F1
#
_entry.id   AF-A0AB74J0H1-F1
#
_cell.length_a   1.000
_cell.length_b   1.000
_cell.length_c   1.000
_cell.angle_alpha   90.00
_cell.angle_beta   90.00
_cell.angle_gamma   90.00
#
_symmetry.space_group_name_H-M   'P 1'
#
loop_
_entity.id
_entity.type
_entity.pdbx_description
1 polymer ?
#
loop_
_entity_poly.entity_id
_entity_poly.type
_entity_poly.pdbx_seq_one_letter_code
_entity_poly.pdbx_strand_id
1 'polypeptide(L)'
;MAKSITISQLLSHTSGLETSGSQGFPGYDVSKNANGHYRAALPDLAEALEGQWPSNTLPIRLKDWPGHVFNYSGGGIGVLQLIIEAVMDAPFAELMDEHVFKPLGMKRSMYVIPEEDGLNDSTKEGKQGSGKYARAYYNGYTSCEAAHRVNPEQSAAGLWTTPSDLLTLVSAIQSSLHTDTGFLPSALAVSMLTEVQSGMAHAWFITPDHFGHGGSNMPGWKCNLLASLTNKRALAVMTNSAEGAKVFWKVQAALFYLLGWEKASNFWYERNCVVPFADVLAVTPYETILALWSGGWKEQDREWIVELVFESCVPWLKRLWIAAHAKGEYQDGSKIIVDLVCKGGVEVLIRLVEDKEGKPMMEMWNGNTGSVVMMKKV
;
A
#
# COMPACT_ATOMS: atom_id res chain seq x y z
N MET A 1 0.66 33.67 16.28
CA MET A 1 -0.35 32.73 15.76
C MET A 1 -0.60 33.07 14.30
N ALA A 2 -0.53 32.10 13.40
CA ALA A 2 -0.94 32.31 12.01
C ALA A 2 -2.44 32.67 11.99
N LYS A 3 -2.81 33.80 11.38
CA LYS A 3 -4.21 34.24 11.28
C LYS A 3 -4.96 33.59 10.11
N SER A 4 -4.25 32.91 9.21
CA SER A 4 -4.77 32.35 7.97
C SER A 4 -4.10 31.01 7.65
N ILE A 5 -4.85 30.13 6.99
CA ILE A 5 -4.35 28.87 6.43
C ILE A 5 -3.57 29.18 5.13
N THR A 6 -2.47 28.46 4.89
CA THR A 6 -1.64 28.57 3.69
C THR A 6 -1.72 27.33 2.81
N ILE A 7 -1.36 27.43 1.53
CA ILE A 7 -1.26 26.29 0.61
C ILE A 7 -0.31 25.21 1.17
N SER A 8 0.85 25.63 1.71
CA SER A 8 1.81 24.70 2.34
C SER A 8 1.14 23.90 3.45
N GLN A 9 0.31 24.54 4.29
CA GLN A 9 -0.38 23.86 5.39
C GLN A 9 -1.51 22.93 4.91
N LEU A 10 -2.17 23.26 3.79
CA LEU A 10 -3.13 22.34 3.16
C LEU A 10 -2.41 21.09 2.64
N LEU A 11 -1.31 21.28 1.89
CA LEU A 11 -0.51 20.19 1.33
C LEU A 11 0.16 19.31 2.39
N SER A 12 0.60 19.88 3.50
CA SER A 12 1.26 19.12 4.57
C SER A 12 0.31 18.63 5.67
N HIS A 13 -1.00 18.77 5.49
CA HIS A 13 -2.00 18.44 6.51
C HIS A 13 -1.76 19.09 7.88
N THR A 14 -1.28 20.33 7.89
CA THR A 14 -1.07 21.14 9.10
C THR A 14 -1.99 22.37 9.12
N SER A 15 -3.03 22.40 8.28
CA SER A 15 -4.00 23.52 8.22
C SER A 15 -4.90 23.60 9.45
N GLY A 16 -4.99 22.54 10.24
CA GLY A 16 -5.94 22.41 11.33
C GLY A 16 -7.36 22.03 10.88
N LEU A 17 -7.60 21.85 9.58
CA LEU A 17 -8.85 21.33 9.06
C LEU A 17 -8.98 19.83 9.37
N GLU A 18 -10.21 19.37 9.59
CA GLU A 18 -10.49 17.95 9.75
C GLU A 18 -10.57 17.20 8.41
N THR A 19 -10.54 15.87 8.43
CA THR A 19 -10.66 15.05 7.21
C THR A 19 -12.09 15.10 6.64
N SER A 20 -13.08 14.86 7.51
CA SER A 20 -14.54 14.83 7.28
C SER A 20 -15.14 13.88 8.34
N GLY A 21 -15.16 14.29 9.60
CA GLY A 21 -15.42 13.35 10.71
C GLY A 21 -14.31 12.31 10.89
N SER A 22 -14.66 11.06 11.25
CA SER A 22 -13.69 10.01 11.63
C SER A 22 -13.29 9.04 10.51
N GLN A 23 -13.88 9.12 9.31
CA GLN A 23 -13.78 8.04 8.30
C GLN A 23 -13.28 8.46 6.89
N GLY A 24 -12.98 9.74 6.63
CA GLY A 24 -12.64 10.14 5.24
C GLY A 24 -13.88 10.38 4.39
N PHE A 25 -13.65 10.47 3.07
CA PHE A 25 -14.72 10.53 2.08
C PHE A 25 -15.10 9.11 1.65
N PRO A 26 -16.29 8.59 2.03
CA PRO A 26 -16.67 7.20 1.78
C PRO A 26 -17.05 6.92 0.31
N GLY A 27 -17.11 7.96 -0.51
CA GLY A 27 -17.59 7.91 -1.89
C GLY A 27 -19.10 7.64 -1.99
N TYR A 28 -19.64 7.85 -3.18
CA TYR A 28 -21.06 7.72 -3.47
C TYR A 28 -21.32 6.50 -4.35
N ASP A 29 -22.31 5.69 -3.99
CA ASP A 29 -22.78 4.55 -4.79
C ASP A 29 -23.60 5.06 -5.97
N VAL A 30 -22.97 5.07 -7.15
CA VAL A 30 -23.61 5.44 -8.42
C VAL A 30 -24.24 4.25 -9.13
N SER A 31 -24.51 3.15 -8.43
CA SER A 31 -25.26 2.06 -9.04
C SER A 31 -26.74 2.38 -9.22
N LYS A 32 -27.34 1.88 -10.30
CA LYS A 32 -28.76 2.05 -10.58
C LYS A 32 -29.59 1.02 -9.82
N ASN A 33 -30.72 1.46 -9.29
CA ASN A 33 -31.73 0.56 -8.74
C ASN A 33 -32.51 -0.17 -9.86
N ALA A 34 -33.43 -1.06 -9.49
CA ALA A 34 -34.23 -1.83 -10.44
C ALA A 34 -35.06 -0.98 -11.42
N ASN A 35 -35.26 0.31 -11.12
CA ASN A 35 -36.00 1.26 -11.93
C ASN A 35 -35.07 2.17 -12.77
N GLY A 36 -33.77 1.91 -12.78
CA GLY A 36 -32.78 2.67 -13.56
C GLY A 36 -32.34 4.00 -12.96
N HIS A 37 -32.77 4.36 -11.74
CA HIS A 37 -32.31 5.57 -11.04
C HIS A 37 -31.04 5.30 -10.25
N TYR A 38 -30.09 6.24 -10.26
CA TYR A 38 -28.92 6.21 -9.39
C TYR A 38 -29.33 6.10 -7.91
N ARG A 39 -28.61 5.27 -7.15
CA ARG A 39 -28.86 5.05 -5.73
C ARG A 39 -28.47 6.24 -4.86
N ALA A 40 -27.54 7.08 -5.32
CA ALA A 40 -27.13 8.29 -4.63
C ALA A 40 -27.22 9.51 -5.57
N ALA A 41 -27.69 10.64 -5.01
CA ALA A 41 -27.44 11.95 -5.59
C ALA A 41 -25.99 12.35 -5.26
N LEU A 42 -25.32 13.01 -6.21
CA LEU A 42 -23.94 13.46 -6.04
C LEU A 42 -23.93 14.94 -5.66
N PRO A 43 -23.28 15.34 -4.55
CA PRO A 43 -23.06 16.75 -4.28
C PRO A 43 -21.96 17.28 -5.20
N ASP A 44 -21.93 18.60 -5.40
CA ASP A 44 -20.71 19.24 -5.83
C ASP A 44 -19.66 19.31 -4.69
N LEU A 45 -18.45 19.78 -5.00
CA LEU A 45 -17.38 19.85 -4.00
C LEU A 45 -17.71 20.83 -2.86
N ALA A 46 -18.38 21.94 -3.14
CA ALA A 46 -18.72 22.92 -2.11
C ALA A 46 -19.79 22.34 -1.15
N GLU A 47 -20.84 21.73 -1.69
CA GLU A 47 -21.86 21.01 -0.93
C GLU A 47 -21.23 19.90 -0.08
N ALA A 48 -20.29 19.13 -0.65
CA ALA A 48 -19.57 18.07 0.07
C ALA A 48 -18.79 18.63 1.27
N LEU A 49 -18.00 19.70 1.08
CA LEU A 49 -17.20 20.34 2.13
C LEU A 49 -18.07 21.04 3.17
N GLU A 50 -19.24 21.56 2.79
CA GLU A 50 -20.19 22.17 3.71
C GLU A 50 -21.09 21.14 4.42
N GLY A 51 -21.01 19.86 4.05
CA GLY A 51 -21.89 18.81 4.57
C GLY A 51 -23.36 19.06 4.25
N GLN A 52 -23.64 19.79 3.18
CA GLN A 52 -24.98 20.08 2.70
C GLN A 52 -25.49 18.90 1.89
N TRP A 53 -26.77 18.56 2.05
CA TRP A 53 -27.40 17.51 1.26
C TRP A 53 -27.17 17.79 -0.25
N PRO A 54 -26.79 16.79 -1.07
CA PRO A 54 -26.80 15.34 -0.79
C PRO A 54 -25.49 14.77 -0.21
N SER A 55 -24.63 15.60 0.39
CA SER A 55 -23.40 15.14 1.04
C SER A 55 -23.63 14.05 2.07
N ASN A 56 -22.77 13.03 2.05
CA ASN A 56 -22.77 11.92 3.01
C ASN A 56 -21.73 12.09 4.13
N THR A 57 -21.03 13.23 4.16
CA THR A 57 -20.06 13.56 5.21
C THR A 57 -20.47 14.77 6.02
N LEU A 58 -19.94 14.86 7.24
CA LEU A 58 -20.09 16.06 8.06
C LEU A 58 -19.35 17.25 7.44
N PRO A 59 -19.82 18.48 7.70
CA PRO A 59 -19.16 19.69 7.23
C PRO A 59 -17.71 19.76 7.71
N ILE A 60 -16.79 20.21 6.86
CA ILE A 60 -15.38 20.43 7.24
C ILE A 60 -15.28 21.65 8.15
N ARG A 61 -14.69 21.46 9.34
CA ARG A 61 -14.43 22.51 10.32
C ARG A 61 -12.95 22.56 10.72
N LEU A 62 -12.58 23.68 11.33
CA LEU A 62 -11.30 23.83 12.00
C LEU A 62 -11.33 23.04 13.30
N LYS A 63 -10.42 22.08 13.44
CA LYS A 63 -10.24 21.23 14.62
C LYS A 63 -9.04 21.68 15.47
N ASP A 64 -8.05 22.32 14.85
CA ASP A 64 -6.86 22.84 15.52
C ASP A 64 -6.37 24.15 14.86
N TRP A 65 -5.43 24.84 15.48
CA TRP A 65 -4.84 26.07 14.95
C TRP A 65 -3.98 25.79 13.71
N PRO A 66 -4.03 26.66 12.67
CA PRO A 66 -3.18 26.50 11.50
C PRO A 66 -1.68 26.46 11.86
N GLY A 67 -1.02 25.39 11.43
CA GLY A 67 0.41 25.11 11.64
C GLY A 67 0.76 24.47 12.98
N HIS A 68 -0.23 24.19 13.84
CA HIS A 68 0.04 23.69 15.19
C HIS A 68 0.40 22.20 15.19
N VAL A 69 -0.47 21.37 14.62
CA VAL A 69 -0.29 19.90 14.60
C VAL A 69 -0.60 19.33 13.22
N PHE A 70 0.07 18.23 12.91
CA PHE A 70 -0.29 17.37 11.79
C PHE A 70 -1.62 16.68 12.09
N ASN A 71 -2.57 16.84 11.18
CA ASN A 71 -3.84 16.13 11.17
C ASN A 71 -4.21 15.85 9.72
N TYR A 72 -4.00 14.60 9.28
CA TYR A 72 -4.40 14.16 7.94
C TYR A 72 -5.81 14.66 7.64
N SER A 73 -5.99 15.30 6.48
CA SER A 73 -7.19 16.07 6.15
C SER A 73 -7.50 15.99 4.66
N GLY A 74 -8.42 15.09 4.30
CA GLY A 74 -9.03 15.08 2.96
C GLY A 74 -9.76 16.39 2.65
N GLY A 75 -10.51 16.94 3.62
CA GLY A 75 -11.18 18.24 3.48
C GLY A 75 -10.23 19.39 3.14
N GLY A 76 -9.03 19.44 3.73
CA GLY A 76 -8.01 20.43 3.39
C GLY A 76 -7.51 20.29 1.95
N ILE A 77 -7.38 19.07 1.45
CA ILE A 77 -7.05 18.82 0.04
C ILE A 77 -8.22 19.21 -0.87
N GLY A 78 -9.46 18.98 -0.46
CA GLY A 78 -10.66 19.47 -1.17
C GLY A 78 -10.71 21.01 -1.25
N VAL A 79 -10.38 21.72 -0.17
CA VAL A 79 -10.24 23.19 -0.19
C VAL A 79 -9.15 23.62 -1.17
N LEU A 80 -8.02 22.89 -1.21
CA LEU A 80 -6.96 23.17 -2.19
C LEU A 80 -7.43 23.00 -3.63
N GLN A 81 -8.28 22.01 -3.91
CA GLN A 81 -8.91 21.88 -5.23
C GLN A 81 -9.74 23.11 -5.60
N LEU A 82 -10.62 23.58 -4.71
CA LEU A 82 -11.41 24.79 -4.96
C LEU A 82 -10.51 26.02 -5.23
N ILE A 83 -9.39 26.15 -4.50
CA ILE A 83 -8.41 27.22 -4.74
C ILE A 83 -7.79 27.09 -6.13
N ILE A 84 -7.38 25.88 -6.52
CA ILE A 84 -6.77 25.63 -7.84
C ILE A 84 -7.78 25.95 -8.96
N GLU A 85 -9.00 25.45 -8.86
CA GLU A 85 -10.06 25.70 -9.84
C GLU A 85 -10.41 27.19 -9.95
N ALA A 86 -10.50 27.90 -8.82
CA ALA A 86 -10.82 29.32 -8.81
C ALA A 86 -9.68 30.20 -9.36
N VAL A 87 -8.42 29.84 -9.14
CA VAL A 87 -7.26 30.60 -9.62
C VAL A 87 -7.02 30.36 -11.12
N MET A 88 -7.25 29.12 -11.57
CA MET A 88 -6.98 28.71 -12.95
C MET A 88 -8.21 28.83 -13.86
N ASP A 89 -9.39 29.08 -13.30
CA ASP A 89 -10.67 29.19 -14.00
C ASP A 89 -10.99 27.98 -14.89
N ALA A 90 -10.70 26.77 -14.39
CA ALA A 90 -10.95 25.51 -15.08
C ALA A 90 -11.21 24.35 -14.09
N PRO A 91 -11.97 23.31 -14.49
CA PRO A 91 -12.21 22.14 -13.65
C PRO A 91 -10.92 21.38 -13.31
N PHE A 92 -10.82 20.85 -12.09
CA PHE A 92 -9.62 20.15 -11.62
C PHE A 92 -9.22 18.96 -12.51
N ALA A 93 -10.20 18.21 -13.03
CA ALA A 93 -9.95 17.11 -13.94
C ALA A 93 -9.25 17.54 -15.25
N GLU A 94 -9.62 18.70 -15.80
CA GLU A 94 -9.00 19.27 -17.00
C GLU A 94 -7.59 19.77 -16.72
N LEU A 95 -7.41 20.47 -15.58
CA LEU A 95 -6.11 20.96 -15.14
C LEU A 95 -5.10 19.83 -14.92
N MET A 96 -5.54 18.72 -14.30
CA MET A 96 -4.68 17.55 -14.09
C MET A 96 -4.34 16.82 -15.39
N ASP A 97 -5.28 16.73 -16.34
CA ASP A 97 -5.01 16.16 -17.65
C ASP A 97 -4.01 17.00 -18.45
N GLU A 98 -4.19 18.33 -18.47
CA GLU A 98 -3.34 19.27 -19.20
C GLU A 98 -1.94 19.41 -18.60
N HIS A 99 -1.84 19.59 -17.29
CA HIS A 99 -0.57 19.95 -16.64
C HIS A 99 0.21 18.76 -16.09
N VAL A 100 -0.42 17.58 -15.92
CA VAL A 100 0.22 16.42 -15.32
C VAL A 100 0.14 15.19 -16.22
N PHE A 101 -1.05 14.73 -16.58
CA PHE A 101 -1.20 13.42 -17.22
C PHE A 101 -0.68 13.41 -18.66
N LYS A 102 -1.06 14.38 -19.49
CA LYS A 102 -0.56 14.49 -20.87
C LYS A 102 0.95 14.74 -20.93
N PRO A 103 1.54 15.70 -20.19
CA PRO A 103 2.98 15.93 -20.21
C PRO A 103 3.81 14.72 -19.77
N LEU A 104 3.30 13.94 -18.81
CA LEU A 104 3.97 12.74 -18.32
C LEU A 104 3.61 11.46 -19.09
N GLY A 105 2.65 11.52 -20.02
CA GLY A 105 2.18 10.35 -20.76
C GLY A 105 1.41 9.33 -19.91
N MET A 106 0.77 9.76 -18.83
CA MET A 106 -0.05 8.93 -17.92
C MET A 106 -1.43 8.63 -18.54
N LYS A 107 -1.44 7.86 -19.63
CA LYS A 107 -2.62 7.62 -20.49
C LYS A 107 -3.76 6.83 -19.82
N ARG A 108 -3.53 6.26 -18.64
CA ARG A 108 -4.53 5.51 -17.87
C ARG A 108 -4.85 6.20 -16.54
N SER A 109 -4.55 7.50 -16.43
CA SER A 109 -4.88 8.34 -15.28
C SER A 109 -5.98 9.33 -15.64
N MET A 110 -6.97 9.47 -14.77
CA MET A 110 -8.06 10.42 -14.97
C MET A 110 -8.80 10.74 -13.66
N TYR A 111 -9.34 11.96 -13.59
CA TYR A 111 -10.36 12.34 -12.62
C TYR A 111 -11.71 12.36 -13.33
N VAL A 112 -12.38 11.21 -13.37
CA VAL A 112 -13.72 11.09 -13.95
C VAL A 112 -14.61 10.41 -12.93
N ILE A 113 -15.86 10.86 -12.87
CA ILE A 113 -16.97 10.15 -12.25
C ILE A 113 -17.49 9.21 -13.34
N PRO A 114 -17.13 7.91 -13.33
CA PRO A 114 -17.52 7.04 -14.42
C PRO A 114 -19.04 6.85 -14.36
N GLU A 115 -19.74 7.06 -15.47
CA GLU A 115 -21.12 6.60 -15.58
C GLU A 115 -21.11 5.07 -15.46
N GLU A 116 -21.99 4.50 -14.63
CA GLU A 116 -22.03 3.07 -14.30
C GLU A 116 -21.95 2.17 -15.54
N ASP A 117 -22.56 2.61 -16.64
CA ASP A 117 -22.66 1.88 -17.90
C ASP A 117 -21.36 1.93 -18.74
N GLY A 118 -20.40 2.81 -18.42
CA GLY A 118 -19.19 3.07 -19.23
C GLY A 118 -17.94 2.34 -18.78
N LEU A 119 -17.93 1.76 -17.58
CA LEU A 119 -16.74 1.19 -16.94
C LEU A 119 -16.18 -0.08 -17.58
N ASN A 120 -16.81 -0.62 -18.62
CA ASN A 120 -16.27 -1.67 -19.49
C ASN A 120 -17.03 -1.74 -20.83
N ASP A 121 -17.71 -0.65 -21.23
CA ASP A 121 -18.42 -0.62 -22.51
C ASP A 121 -17.42 -0.42 -23.64
N SER A 122 -17.13 -1.51 -24.35
CA SER A 122 -16.19 -1.50 -25.49
C SER A 122 -16.64 -0.59 -26.63
N THR A 123 -17.93 -0.22 -26.69
CA THR A 123 -18.45 0.73 -27.69
C THR A 123 -18.08 2.18 -27.37
N LYS A 124 -17.60 2.45 -26.15
CA LYS A 124 -17.14 3.78 -25.71
C LYS A 124 -15.62 3.92 -25.69
N GLU A 125 -14.85 2.90 -26.15
CA GLU A 125 -13.38 2.93 -26.19
C GLU A 125 -12.83 4.24 -26.77
N GLY A 126 -11.94 4.89 -26.02
CA GLY A 126 -11.32 6.16 -26.39
C GLY A 126 -12.00 7.41 -25.82
N LYS A 127 -13.14 7.28 -25.10
CA LYS A 127 -13.72 8.37 -24.30
C LYS A 127 -13.11 8.40 -22.89
N GLN A 128 -13.01 9.59 -22.29
CA GLN A 128 -12.69 9.72 -20.86
C GLN A 128 -13.76 8.99 -20.04
N GLY A 129 -13.38 8.17 -19.07
CA GLY A 129 -14.34 7.31 -18.35
C GLY A 129 -14.68 5.98 -19.04
N SER A 130 -14.09 5.68 -20.21
CA SER A 130 -14.16 4.38 -20.88
C SER A 130 -12.86 3.60 -20.70
N GLY A 131 -12.96 2.30 -20.45
CA GLY A 131 -11.78 1.45 -20.26
C GLY A 131 -12.04 0.24 -19.38
N LYS A 132 -10.97 -0.51 -19.08
CA LYS A 132 -11.02 -1.68 -18.18
C LYS A 132 -10.75 -1.25 -16.75
N TYR A 133 -11.80 -0.92 -16.01
CA TYR A 133 -11.67 -0.51 -14.60
C TYR A 133 -11.75 -1.73 -13.66
N ALA A 134 -10.92 -1.71 -12.62
CA ALA A 134 -10.95 -2.74 -11.59
C ALA A 134 -12.20 -2.59 -10.71
N ARG A 135 -12.98 -3.67 -10.57
CA ARG A 135 -14.16 -3.73 -9.68
C ARG A 135 -13.72 -4.00 -8.24
N ALA A 136 -14.44 -3.45 -7.26
CA ALA A 136 -14.16 -3.75 -5.85
C ALA A 136 -14.65 -5.13 -5.40
N TYR A 137 -13.87 -5.72 -4.51
CA TYR A 137 -14.18 -6.95 -3.82
C TYR A 137 -13.96 -6.80 -2.31
N TYR A 138 -14.70 -7.56 -1.50
CA TYR A 138 -14.43 -7.64 -0.07
C TYR A 138 -13.13 -8.44 0.17
N ASN A 139 -12.97 -9.55 -0.54
CA ASN A 139 -11.79 -10.42 -0.53
C ASN A 139 -11.37 -10.77 -1.97
N GLY A 140 -10.46 -11.71 -2.21
CA GLY A 140 -10.03 -12.07 -3.57
C GLY A 140 -11.12 -12.67 -4.50
N TYR A 141 -12.32 -12.97 -3.99
CA TYR A 141 -13.35 -13.75 -4.69
C TYR A 141 -14.78 -13.17 -4.56
N THR A 142 -15.09 -12.51 -3.44
CA THR A 142 -16.43 -11.96 -3.16
C THR A 142 -16.53 -10.50 -3.61
N SER A 143 -17.30 -10.22 -4.67
CA SER A 143 -17.55 -8.86 -5.15
C SER A 143 -18.21 -7.98 -4.07
N CYS A 144 -17.88 -6.70 -4.05
CA CYS A 144 -18.58 -5.72 -3.20
C CYS A 144 -20.00 -5.41 -3.71
N GLU A 145 -20.80 -4.76 -2.86
CA GLU A 145 -22.16 -4.34 -3.17
C GLU A 145 -22.22 -3.36 -4.34
N ALA A 146 -21.26 -2.44 -4.39
CA ALA A 146 -21.06 -1.52 -5.50
C ALA A 146 -19.77 -1.90 -6.23
N ALA A 147 -19.82 -1.94 -7.56
CA ALA A 147 -18.62 -2.20 -8.36
C ALA A 147 -17.55 -1.13 -8.16
N HIS A 148 -18.00 0.10 -7.88
CA HIS A 148 -17.22 1.29 -7.57
C HIS A 148 -18.06 2.36 -6.89
N ARG A 149 -17.35 3.28 -6.24
CA ARG A 149 -17.89 4.53 -5.72
C ARG A 149 -17.12 5.68 -6.33
N VAL A 150 -17.73 6.85 -6.36
CA VAL A 150 -17.15 8.08 -6.93
C VAL A 150 -17.03 9.14 -5.85
N ASN A 151 -16.08 10.07 -6.03
CA ASN A 151 -15.79 11.13 -5.07
C ASN A 151 -15.81 12.49 -5.79
N PRO A 152 -16.76 13.38 -5.45
CA PRO A 152 -16.70 14.80 -5.82
C PRO A 152 -15.43 15.47 -5.30
N GLU A 153 -14.86 14.96 -4.20
CA GLU A 153 -13.59 15.39 -3.61
C GLU A 153 -12.40 14.82 -4.41
N GLN A 154 -12.34 15.20 -5.69
CA GLN A 154 -11.47 14.59 -6.70
C GLN A 154 -9.99 14.59 -6.29
N SER A 155 -9.48 15.73 -5.86
CA SER A 155 -8.11 15.89 -5.38
C SER A 155 -7.75 15.00 -4.19
N ALA A 156 -8.73 14.70 -3.32
CA ALA A 156 -8.52 13.90 -2.12
C ALA A 156 -8.66 12.39 -2.37
N ALA A 157 -9.58 11.97 -3.24
CA ALA A 157 -9.95 10.56 -3.39
C ALA A 157 -10.44 10.13 -4.79
N GLY A 158 -10.43 10.99 -5.80
CA GLY A 158 -11.08 10.73 -7.10
C GLY A 158 -10.19 10.20 -8.23
N LEU A 159 -8.90 9.97 -8.00
CA LEU A 159 -7.98 9.54 -9.05
C LEU A 159 -8.20 8.07 -9.44
N TRP A 160 -8.56 7.82 -10.69
CA TRP A 160 -8.42 6.52 -11.32
C TRP A 160 -7.08 6.44 -12.04
N THR A 161 -6.26 5.42 -11.73
CA THR A 161 -4.91 5.29 -12.28
C THR A 161 -4.43 3.83 -12.28
N THR A 162 -3.19 3.61 -12.71
CA THR A 162 -2.52 2.31 -12.71
C THR A 162 -1.16 2.39 -12.01
N PRO A 163 -0.61 1.27 -11.50
CA PRO A 163 0.72 1.26 -10.90
C PRO A 163 1.80 1.84 -11.81
N SER A 164 1.76 1.54 -13.13
CA SER A 164 2.73 2.06 -14.09
C SER A 164 2.66 3.57 -14.28
N ASP A 165 1.46 4.15 -14.25
CA ASP A 165 1.28 5.60 -14.40
C ASP A 165 1.75 6.32 -13.11
N LEU A 166 1.45 5.77 -11.92
CA LEU A 166 2.00 6.28 -10.66
C LEU A 166 3.54 6.24 -10.64
N LEU A 167 4.14 5.16 -11.14
CA LEU A 167 5.59 5.04 -11.26
C LEU A 167 6.17 6.04 -12.28
N THR A 168 5.40 6.42 -13.31
CA THR A 168 5.79 7.46 -14.27
C THR A 168 5.86 8.82 -13.59
N LEU A 169 4.85 9.18 -12.80
CA LEU A 169 4.85 10.39 -11.97
C LEU A 169 6.05 10.42 -11.00
N VAL A 170 6.25 9.34 -10.26
CA VAL A 170 7.36 9.23 -9.30
C VAL A 170 8.72 9.35 -10.00
N SER A 171 8.89 8.72 -11.16
CA SER A 171 10.13 8.81 -11.92
C SER A 171 10.42 10.24 -12.38
N ALA A 172 9.38 10.99 -12.77
CA ALA A 172 9.50 12.40 -13.13
C ALA A 172 9.89 13.28 -11.92
N ILE A 173 9.31 13.01 -10.74
CA ILE A 173 9.67 13.69 -9.49
C ILE A 173 11.13 13.39 -9.11
N GLN A 174 11.52 12.12 -9.05
CA GLN A 174 12.90 11.69 -8.74
C GLN A 174 13.91 12.29 -9.72
N SER A 175 13.57 12.37 -11.00
CA SER A 175 14.45 12.99 -12.00
C SER A 175 14.58 14.50 -11.77
N SER A 176 13.50 15.18 -11.40
CA SER A 176 13.48 16.62 -11.12
C SER A 176 14.35 16.99 -9.89
N LEU A 177 14.61 16.07 -8.97
CA LEU A 177 15.57 16.29 -7.86
C LEU A 177 17.03 16.50 -8.33
N HIS A 178 17.35 16.16 -9.57
CA HIS A 178 18.72 16.18 -10.09
C HIS A 178 18.90 17.03 -11.35
N THR A 179 17.84 17.68 -11.84
CA THR A 179 17.92 18.58 -13.00
C THR A 179 16.83 19.64 -12.95
N ASP A 180 17.16 20.87 -13.39
CA ASP A 180 16.19 21.97 -13.54
C ASP A 180 15.37 21.89 -14.83
N THR A 181 15.73 20.99 -15.76
CA THR A 181 14.95 20.74 -16.99
C THR A 181 13.98 19.56 -16.82
N GLY A 182 13.72 19.16 -15.58
CA GLY A 182 12.77 18.10 -15.25
C GLY A 182 11.32 18.52 -15.43
N PHE A 183 10.40 17.64 -15.04
CA PHE A 183 8.97 17.96 -15.01
C PHE A 183 8.67 19.09 -14.01
N LEU A 184 9.38 19.10 -12.88
CA LEU A 184 9.37 20.19 -11.90
C LEU A 184 10.73 20.88 -11.90
N PRO A 185 10.79 22.21 -11.64
CA PRO A 185 12.04 22.86 -11.25
C PRO A 185 12.66 22.15 -10.05
N SER A 186 14.01 22.04 -9.99
CA SER A 186 14.65 21.22 -8.96
C SER A 186 14.37 21.75 -7.55
N ALA A 187 14.40 23.08 -7.38
CA ALA A 187 14.04 23.72 -6.11
C ALA A 187 12.60 23.39 -5.66
N LEU A 188 11.66 23.27 -6.59
CA LEU A 188 10.27 22.89 -6.28
C LEU A 188 10.18 21.42 -5.89
N ALA A 189 10.88 20.53 -6.61
CA ALA A 189 10.92 19.11 -6.27
C ALA A 189 11.53 18.87 -4.88
N VAL A 190 12.61 19.57 -4.54
CA VAL A 190 13.23 19.54 -3.20
C VAL A 190 12.27 20.07 -2.15
N SER A 191 11.62 21.22 -2.39
CA SER A 191 10.64 21.77 -1.44
C SER A 191 9.45 20.82 -1.22
N MET A 192 8.94 20.20 -2.28
CA MET A 192 7.81 19.27 -2.23
C MET A 192 8.12 18.05 -1.36
N LEU A 193 9.38 17.59 -1.38
CA LEU A 193 9.88 16.45 -0.61
C LEU A 193 10.74 16.89 0.58
N THR A 194 10.52 18.07 1.14
CA THR A 194 11.11 18.46 2.41
C THR A 194 10.07 18.24 3.51
N GLU A 195 10.45 17.54 4.58
CA GLU A 195 9.54 17.33 5.71
C GLU A 195 9.09 18.67 6.30
N VAL A 196 7.77 18.83 6.44
CA VAL A 196 7.15 19.98 7.10
C VAL A 196 6.88 19.65 8.56
N GLN A 197 6.21 18.52 8.84
CA GLN A 197 5.92 18.09 10.22
C GLN A 197 5.55 16.59 10.27
N SER A 198 6.01 15.88 11.30
CA SER A 198 5.57 14.52 11.65
C SER A 198 5.68 13.50 10.51
N GLY A 199 6.77 13.56 9.73
CA GLY A 199 6.98 12.68 8.57
C GLY A 199 6.06 12.99 7.38
N MET A 200 5.53 14.22 7.29
CA MET A 200 4.74 14.70 6.16
C MET A 200 5.46 15.87 5.47
N ALA A 201 5.63 15.78 4.16
CA ALA A 201 6.06 16.84 3.26
C ALA A 201 4.83 17.45 2.53
N HIS A 202 4.99 18.08 1.37
CA HIS A 202 3.84 18.57 0.60
C HIS A 202 3.17 17.43 -0.18
N ALA A 203 2.04 16.93 0.33
CA ALA A 203 1.26 15.81 -0.22
C ALA A 203 1.99 14.45 -0.30
N TRP A 204 3.15 14.32 0.36
CA TRP A 204 3.89 13.06 0.49
C TRP A 204 4.20 12.75 1.95
N PHE A 205 3.98 11.50 2.36
CA PHE A 205 4.67 11.01 3.55
C PHE A 205 6.15 10.90 3.21
N ILE A 206 7.00 11.30 4.15
CA ILE A 206 8.45 11.28 3.97
C ILE A 206 9.19 10.69 5.17
N THR A 207 10.31 10.04 4.87
CA THR A 207 11.33 9.58 5.81
C THR A 207 12.70 9.99 5.27
N PRO A 208 13.82 9.79 6.00
CA PRO A 208 15.14 10.22 5.54
C PRO A 208 15.59 9.62 4.19
N ASP A 209 15.08 8.44 3.82
CA ASP A 209 15.55 7.67 2.67
C ASP A 209 14.48 7.44 1.59
N HIS A 210 13.21 7.72 1.88
CA HIS A 210 12.08 7.41 1.01
C HIS A 210 10.96 8.46 1.13
N PHE A 211 10.08 8.49 0.14
CA PHE A 211 8.80 9.19 0.16
C PHE A 211 7.72 8.30 -0.44
N GLY A 212 6.46 8.54 -0.08
CA GLY A 212 5.38 7.69 -0.54
C GLY A 212 4.00 8.16 -0.14
N HIS A 213 2.99 7.40 -0.59
CA HIS A 213 1.60 7.66 -0.24
C HIS A 213 0.80 6.35 -0.25
N GLY A 214 -0.04 6.17 0.77
CA GLY A 214 -1.04 5.11 0.80
C GLY A 214 -2.32 5.53 0.09
N GLY A 215 -3.19 4.58 -0.23
CA GLY A 215 -4.53 4.88 -0.73
C GLY A 215 -5.52 3.84 -0.24
N SER A 216 -6.70 4.29 0.15
CA SER A 216 -7.75 3.40 0.62
C SER A 216 -9.12 3.99 0.32
N ASN A 217 -9.77 3.49 -0.72
CA ASN A 217 -11.13 3.90 -1.08
C ASN A 217 -12.11 2.76 -0.83
N MET A 218 -13.28 3.11 -0.31
CA MET A 218 -14.39 2.17 -0.19
C MET A 218 -14.94 1.79 -1.57
N PRO A 219 -15.46 0.57 -1.75
CA PRO A 219 -15.56 -0.48 -0.74
C PRO A 219 -14.34 -1.43 -0.69
N GLY A 220 -13.34 -1.29 -1.57
CA GLY A 220 -12.27 -2.30 -1.65
C GLY A 220 -10.94 -1.91 -2.29
N TRP A 221 -10.64 -0.64 -2.60
CA TRP A 221 -9.32 -0.34 -3.19
C TRP A 221 -8.28 -0.06 -2.11
N LYS A 222 -7.09 -0.62 -2.30
CA LYS A 222 -5.89 -0.28 -1.55
C LYS A 222 -4.75 0.03 -2.51
N CYS A 223 -3.96 1.03 -2.18
CA CYS A 223 -2.78 1.43 -2.91
C CYS A 223 -1.64 1.67 -1.93
N ASN A 224 -0.44 1.35 -2.36
CA ASN A 224 0.77 1.71 -1.67
C ASN A 224 1.83 2.09 -2.70
N LEU A 225 2.27 3.33 -2.63
CA LEU A 225 3.31 3.92 -3.46
C LEU A 225 4.48 4.30 -2.58
N LEU A 226 5.67 3.89 -2.98
CA LEU A 226 6.90 4.13 -2.25
C LEU A 226 8.05 4.37 -3.22
N ALA A 227 8.90 5.34 -2.93
CA ALA A 227 9.99 5.75 -3.79
C ALA A 227 11.20 6.14 -2.94
N SER A 228 12.39 5.79 -3.42
CA SER A 228 13.63 6.17 -2.74
C SER A 228 13.98 7.63 -3.04
N LEU A 229 14.53 8.34 -2.04
CA LEU A 229 15.13 9.66 -2.20
C LEU A 229 16.59 9.58 -2.67
N THR A 230 17.26 8.44 -2.45
CA THR A 230 18.70 8.28 -2.68
C THR A 230 19.02 7.62 -4.00
N ASN A 231 18.05 6.96 -4.63
CA ASN A 231 18.20 6.29 -5.91
C ASN A 231 16.87 6.27 -6.69
N LYS A 232 16.90 5.83 -7.95
CA LYS A 232 15.74 5.81 -8.85
C LYS A 232 14.84 4.58 -8.69
N ARG A 233 14.77 3.99 -7.49
CA ARG A 233 13.88 2.85 -7.21
C ARG A 233 12.54 3.35 -6.70
N ALA A 234 11.48 2.71 -7.17
CA ALA A 234 10.13 2.97 -6.72
C ALA A 234 9.27 1.72 -6.91
N LEU A 235 8.21 1.63 -6.12
CA LEU A 235 7.23 0.57 -6.11
C LEU A 235 5.82 1.16 -6.00
N ALA A 236 4.91 0.63 -6.81
CA ALA A 236 3.48 0.86 -6.68
C ALA A 236 2.78 -0.51 -6.63
N VAL A 237 2.01 -0.78 -5.56
CA VAL A 237 1.17 -1.97 -5.46
C VAL A 237 -0.27 -1.53 -5.24
N MET A 238 -1.17 -1.96 -6.12
CA MET A 238 -2.59 -1.68 -6.03
C MET A 238 -3.38 -2.98 -5.96
N THR A 239 -4.41 -3.01 -5.13
CA THR A 239 -5.33 -4.12 -5.00
C THR A 239 -6.76 -3.59 -5.01
N ASN A 240 -7.68 -4.37 -5.56
CA ASN A 240 -9.11 -4.07 -5.61
C ASN A 240 -9.91 -4.89 -4.57
N SER A 241 -9.28 -5.25 -3.45
CA SER A 241 -9.94 -5.92 -2.32
C SER A 241 -9.81 -5.14 -1.00
N ALA A 242 -10.86 -5.11 -0.19
CA ALA A 242 -10.85 -4.52 1.16
C ALA A 242 -9.77 -5.15 2.06
N GLU A 243 -9.50 -6.46 1.90
CA GLU A 243 -8.43 -7.21 2.58
C GLU A 243 -7.04 -7.03 1.92
N GLY A 244 -6.96 -6.31 0.81
CA GLY A 244 -5.76 -6.19 -0.02
C GLY A 244 -4.56 -5.54 0.67
N ALA A 245 -4.78 -4.84 1.79
CA ALA A 245 -3.70 -4.28 2.61
C ALA A 245 -2.71 -5.34 3.08
N LYS A 246 -3.22 -6.49 3.55
CA LYS A 246 -2.40 -7.62 3.98
C LYS A 246 -1.57 -8.18 2.83
N VAL A 247 -2.07 -8.10 1.60
CA VAL A 247 -1.38 -8.64 0.42
C VAL A 247 -0.24 -7.74 0.00
N PHE A 248 -0.48 -6.43 -0.14
CA PHE A 248 0.55 -5.55 -0.68
C PHE A 248 1.75 -5.40 0.27
N TRP A 249 1.55 -5.43 1.60
CA TRP A 249 2.67 -5.43 2.56
C TRP A 249 3.61 -6.62 2.34
N LYS A 250 3.02 -7.81 2.11
CA LYS A 250 3.78 -9.03 1.79
C LYS A 250 4.51 -8.88 0.45
N VAL A 251 3.85 -8.36 -0.59
CA VAL A 251 4.47 -8.13 -1.90
C VAL A 251 5.64 -7.15 -1.82
N GLN A 252 5.51 -6.05 -1.08
CA GLN A 252 6.59 -5.08 -0.90
C GLN A 252 7.79 -5.72 -0.20
N ALA A 253 7.57 -6.45 0.90
CA ALA A 253 8.64 -7.18 1.58
C ALA A 253 9.34 -8.18 0.65
N ALA A 254 8.58 -8.87 -0.21
CA ALA A 254 9.11 -9.78 -1.22
C ALA A 254 10.03 -9.07 -2.21
N LEU A 255 9.59 -7.93 -2.73
CA LEU A 255 10.33 -7.18 -3.75
C LEU A 255 11.62 -6.60 -3.18
N PHE A 256 11.60 -6.08 -1.95
CA PHE A 256 12.82 -5.61 -1.30
C PHE A 256 13.84 -6.73 -1.15
N TYR A 257 13.36 -7.92 -0.79
CA TYR A 257 14.21 -9.09 -0.68
C TYR A 257 14.77 -9.54 -2.04
N LEU A 258 13.90 -9.88 -2.99
CA LEU A 258 14.26 -10.49 -4.27
C LEU A 258 15.12 -9.56 -5.14
N LEU A 259 14.95 -8.25 -5.00
CA LEU A 259 15.71 -7.26 -5.74
C LEU A 259 16.94 -6.72 -4.97
N GLY A 260 17.16 -7.20 -3.74
CA GLY A 260 18.23 -6.72 -2.87
C GLY A 260 18.14 -5.22 -2.56
N TRP A 261 16.92 -4.68 -2.43
CA TRP A 261 16.72 -3.28 -2.06
C TRP A 261 16.83 -3.12 -0.54
N GLU A 262 17.32 -1.95 -0.13
CA GLU A 262 17.32 -1.57 1.28
C GLU A 262 15.88 -1.52 1.78
N LYS A 263 15.66 -1.99 3.02
CA LYS A 263 14.36 -1.85 3.66
C LYS A 263 14.10 -0.37 3.87
N ALA A 264 13.03 0.14 3.28
CA ALA A 264 12.58 1.49 3.57
C ALA A 264 12.31 1.67 5.06
N SER A 265 12.75 2.80 5.60
CA SER A 265 12.37 3.20 6.95
C SER A 265 10.83 3.26 7.07
N ASN A 266 10.31 2.77 8.21
CA ASN A 266 8.91 2.39 8.34
C ASN A 266 7.94 3.57 8.13
N PHE A 267 7.29 3.61 6.97
CA PHE A 267 6.14 4.48 6.71
C PHE A 267 4.88 4.00 7.43
N TRP A 268 4.53 2.72 7.24
CA TRP A 268 3.27 2.11 7.68
C TRP A 268 3.41 0.59 7.88
N TYR A 269 4.64 0.09 7.91
CA TYR A 269 4.92 -1.32 8.16
C TYR A 269 4.38 -1.69 9.55
N GLU A 270 3.41 -2.61 9.59
CA GLU A 270 3.36 -3.53 10.71
C GLU A 270 4.74 -4.19 10.78
N ARG A 271 5.47 -3.92 11.87
CA ARG A 271 6.85 -4.38 12.12
C ARG A 271 7.02 -5.91 12.05
N ASN A 272 5.93 -6.65 11.80
CA ASN A 272 5.82 -8.09 11.89
C ASN A 272 5.51 -8.78 10.55
N CYS A 273 5.44 -8.07 9.40
CA CYS A 273 5.36 -8.73 8.10
C CYS A 273 6.72 -9.34 7.70
N VAL A 274 7.10 -10.45 8.37
CA VAL A 274 8.15 -11.36 7.94
C VAL A 274 7.46 -12.53 7.27
N VAL A 275 7.31 -12.43 5.94
CA VAL A 275 6.86 -13.58 5.17
C VAL A 275 8.10 -14.27 4.65
N PRO A 276 8.38 -15.51 5.08
CA PRO A 276 9.38 -16.28 4.39
C PRO A 276 8.83 -16.60 3.00
N PHE A 277 9.51 -16.16 1.94
CA PHE A 277 9.17 -16.56 0.58
C PHE A 277 9.82 -17.90 0.28
N ALA A 278 9.31 -18.64 -0.69
CA ALA A 278 10.04 -19.77 -1.24
C ALA A 278 11.04 -19.28 -2.29
N ASP A 279 12.28 -19.75 -2.20
CA ASP A 279 13.20 -19.80 -3.31
C ASP A 279 12.79 -20.94 -4.25
N VAL A 280 12.09 -20.58 -5.33
CA VAL A 280 11.64 -21.53 -6.35
C VAL A 280 12.76 -21.96 -7.30
N LEU A 281 13.94 -21.32 -7.23
CA LEU A 281 15.11 -21.64 -8.03
C LEU A 281 16.11 -22.53 -7.26
N ALA A 282 16.06 -22.51 -5.93
CA ALA A 282 16.86 -23.40 -5.10
C ALA A 282 16.45 -24.86 -5.30
N VAL A 283 17.42 -25.68 -5.71
CA VAL A 283 17.27 -27.14 -5.69
C VAL A 283 17.39 -27.60 -4.25
N THR A 284 16.30 -28.06 -3.65
CA THR A 284 16.31 -28.59 -2.28
C THR A 284 17.20 -29.84 -2.23
N PRO A 285 18.33 -29.84 -1.49
CA PRO A 285 19.11 -31.04 -1.25
C PRO A 285 18.42 -31.83 -0.14
N TYR A 286 17.26 -32.39 -0.46
CA TYR A 286 16.37 -33.11 0.47
C TYR A 286 17.13 -34.18 1.26
N GLU A 287 18.08 -34.85 0.63
CA GLU A 287 18.70 -36.07 1.14
C GLU A 287 19.82 -35.79 2.15
N THR A 288 20.53 -34.67 2.04
CA THR A 288 21.72 -34.41 2.87
C THR A 288 21.37 -33.53 4.07
N ILE A 289 20.62 -32.45 3.85
CA ILE A 289 20.28 -31.52 4.91
C ILE A 289 19.11 -32.08 5.73
N LEU A 290 17.97 -32.40 5.12
CA LEU A 290 16.79 -32.80 5.89
C LEU A 290 16.93 -34.17 6.57
N ALA A 291 17.80 -35.06 6.08
CA ALA A 291 18.03 -36.36 6.73
C ALA A 291 18.54 -36.20 8.17
N LEU A 292 19.47 -35.28 8.41
CA LEU A 292 19.97 -34.94 9.75
C LEU A 292 18.89 -34.34 10.66
N TRP A 293 17.77 -33.93 10.09
CA TRP A 293 16.66 -33.25 10.77
C TRP A 293 15.38 -34.09 10.82
N SER A 294 15.44 -35.29 10.24
CA SER A 294 14.39 -36.31 10.36
C SER A 294 14.41 -36.96 11.75
N GLY A 295 13.24 -37.36 12.25
CA GLY A 295 13.06 -37.91 13.61
C GLY A 295 12.16 -37.04 14.50
N GLY A 296 11.91 -37.49 15.74
CA GLY A 296 11.04 -36.81 16.70
C GLY A 296 11.60 -35.50 17.23
N TRP A 297 10.73 -34.51 17.44
CA TRP A 297 11.06 -33.17 17.93
C TRP A 297 10.20 -32.82 19.15
N LYS A 298 10.76 -32.08 20.10
CA LYS A 298 10.04 -31.58 21.28
C LYS A 298 10.26 -30.09 21.50
N GLU A 299 9.21 -29.39 21.88
CA GLU A 299 9.23 -27.97 22.26
C GLU A 299 10.04 -27.75 23.56
N GLN A 300 10.67 -26.59 23.65
CA GLN A 300 11.35 -26.14 24.86
C GLN A 300 10.38 -25.33 25.75
N ASP A 301 10.16 -25.82 26.98
CA ASP A 301 9.55 -25.13 28.14
C ASP A 301 8.04 -25.24 28.41
N ARG A 302 7.21 -25.95 27.61
CA ARG A 302 5.85 -26.39 28.03
C ARG A 302 5.47 -27.72 27.36
N GLU A 303 5.01 -28.70 28.13
CA GLU A 303 4.52 -29.97 27.56
C GLU A 303 3.22 -29.75 26.78
N TRP A 304 3.25 -29.92 25.46
CA TRP A 304 2.31 -30.75 24.68
C TRP A 304 3.04 -31.37 23.47
N ILE A 305 2.63 -32.60 23.11
CA ILE A 305 3.30 -33.46 22.12
C ILE A 305 2.86 -33.10 20.69
N VAL A 306 3.82 -32.88 19.78
CA VAL A 306 3.61 -32.99 18.33
C VAL A 306 4.47 -34.13 17.81
N GLU A 307 3.85 -35.25 17.46
CA GLU A 307 4.49 -36.37 16.79
C GLU A 307 4.69 -36.04 15.30
N LEU A 308 5.88 -35.54 14.95
CA LEU A 308 6.37 -35.59 13.57
C LEU A 308 7.00 -36.97 13.31
N VAL A 309 6.15 -38.00 13.23
CA VAL A 309 6.61 -39.35 12.85
C VAL A 309 6.77 -39.39 11.32
N PHE A 310 8.01 -39.28 10.85
CA PHE A 310 8.37 -39.53 9.45
C PHE A 310 8.61 -41.01 9.22
N GLU A 311 7.57 -41.83 9.39
CA GLU A 311 7.61 -43.21 8.90
C GLU A 311 7.32 -43.20 7.41
N SER A 312 8.38 -43.34 6.61
CA SER A 312 8.42 -43.34 5.14
C SER A 312 7.98 -42.03 4.48
N CYS A 313 8.96 -41.21 4.05
CA CYS A 313 8.84 -40.01 3.19
C CYS A 313 7.41 -39.51 2.93
N VAL A 314 6.85 -38.77 3.90
CA VAL A 314 5.44 -38.37 3.91
C VAL A 314 5.16 -37.32 2.80
N PRO A 315 4.02 -37.38 2.07
CA PRO A 315 3.68 -36.50 0.94
C PRO A 315 3.72 -34.98 1.18
N TRP A 316 3.70 -34.51 2.43
CA TRP A 316 3.76 -33.09 2.76
C TRP A 316 5.18 -32.53 2.80
N LEU A 317 6.21 -33.35 3.04
CA LEU A 317 7.61 -32.89 2.91
C LEU A 317 7.88 -32.41 1.49
N LYS A 318 7.28 -33.02 0.46
CA LYS A 318 7.29 -32.55 -0.94
C LYS A 318 6.64 -31.17 -1.15
N ARG A 319 6.02 -30.63 -0.10
CA ARG A 319 5.42 -29.30 -0.05
C ARG A 319 6.28 -28.34 0.78
N LEU A 320 7.55 -28.62 1.07
CA LEU A 320 8.47 -27.62 1.60
C LEU A 320 9.35 -27.06 0.48
N TRP A 321 9.50 -25.74 0.46
CA TRP A 321 10.41 -25.01 -0.41
C TRP A 321 11.49 -24.37 0.46
N ILE A 322 12.73 -24.30 -0.04
CA ILE A 322 13.77 -23.49 0.63
C ILE A 322 13.23 -22.08 0.72
N ALA A 323 13.32 -21.45 1.88
CA ALA A 323 12.92 -20.08 2.00
C ALA A 323 13.95 -19.22 1.25
N ALA A 324 13.46 -18.20 0.55
CA ALA A 324 14.31 -17.21 -0.07
C ALA A 324 15.20 -16.54 0.98
N HIS A 325 14.76 -16.42 2.24
CA HIS A 325 15.54 -15.78 3.29
C HIS A 325 16.70 -16.66 3.78
N ALA A 326 17.92 -16.11 3.78
CA ALA A 326 18.94 -16.46 4.77
C ALA A 326 19.35 -15.18 5.51
N LYS A 327 19.44 -15.23 6.83
CA LYS A 327 20.24 -14.27 7.61
C LYS A 327 21.31 -15.08 8.33
N GLY A 328 22.46 -14.43 8.57
CA GLY A 328 23.64 -15.04 9.15
C GLY A 328 23.49 -15.47 10.61
N GLU A 329 24.61 -15.94 11.16
CA GLU A 329 24.77 -16.50 12.50
C GLU A 329 24.09 -15.66 13.60
N TYR A 330 23.51 -16.36 14.59
CA TYR A 330 22.93 -15.76 15.78
C TYR A 330 24.04 -15.11 16.63
N GLN A 331 23.68 -14.09 17.41
CA GLN A 331 24.63 -13.41 18.31
C GLN A 331 25.24 -14.34 19.37
N ASP A 332 24.60 -15.47 19.65
CA ASP A 332 25.07 -16.50 20.59
C ASP A 332 26.00 -17.55 19.94
N GLY A 333 26.32 -17.39 18.66
CA GLY A 333 27.15 -18.31 17.88
C GLY A 333 26.39 -19.46 17.23
N SER A 334 25.06 -19.55 17.37
CA SER A 334 24.25 -20.53 16.65
C SER A 334 24.22 -20.24 15.16
N LYS A 335 24.13 -21.27 14.32
CA LYS A 335 24.22 -21.16 12.87
C LYS A 335 22.92 -21.56 12.19
N ILE A 336 22.40 -20.67 11.34
CA ILE A 336 21.27 -20.99 10.47
C ILE A 336 21.75 -21.92 9.36
N ILE A 337 21.14 -23.11 9.27
CA ILE A 337 21.45 -24.13 8.27
C ILE A 337 20.59 -23.92 7.04
N VAL A 338 19.27 -23.81 7.22
CA VAL A 338 18.32 -23.57 6.13
C VAL A 338 16.99 -23.07 6.69
N ASP A 339 16.38 -22.13 5.98
CA ASP A 339 15.00 -21.72 6.18
C ASP A 339 14.12 -22.45 5.15
N LEU A 340 12.91 -22.85 5.55
CA LEU A 340 11.96 -23.61 4.75
C LEU A 340 10.55 -23.02 4.89
N VAL A 341 9.75 -23.13 3.84
CA VAL A 341 8.36 -22.66 3.82
C VAL A 341 7.41 -23.69 3.23
N CYS A 342 6.15 -23.65 3.66
CA CYS A 342 5.10 -24.50 3.10
C CYS A 342 4.64 -24.01 1.71
N LYS A 343 4.72 -24.89 0.72
CA LYS A 343 4.15 -24.75 -0.63
C LYS A 343 2.64 -24.54 -0.53
N GLY A 344 2.19 -23.36 -0.91
CA GLY A 344 0.78 -22.95 -0.84
C GLY A 344 0.37 -22.23 0.46
N GLY A 345 1.30 -22.02 1.40
CA GLY A 345 1.05 -21.32 2.65
C GLY A 345 2.27 -20.54 3.10
N VAL A 346 2.29 -19.24 2.82
CA VAL A 346 3.41 -18.33 3.13
C VAL A 346 3.45 -17.88 4.61
N GLU A 347 2.62 -18.48 5.47
CA GLU A 347 2.44 -18.01 6.85
C GLU A 347 3.24 -18.81 7.88
N VAL A 348 3.98 -19.84 7.47
CA VAL A 348 4.83 -20.64 8.36
C VAL A 348 6.25 -20.74 7.82
N LEU A 349 7.23 -20.31 8.63
CA LEU A 349 8.65 -20.59 8.43
C LEU A 349 9.06 -21.76 9.31
N ILE A 350 9.85 -22.67 8.76
CA ILE A 350 10.63 -23.64 9.54
C ILE A 350 12.09 -23.28 9.33
N ARG A 351 12.82 -22.98 10.41
CA ARG A 351 14.24 -22.68 10.37
C ARG A 351 15.01 -23.77 11.08
N LEU A 352 15.99 -24.34 10.38
CA LEU A 352 16.88 -25.36 10.93
C LEU A 352 18.17 -24.66 11.42
N VAL A 353 18.50 -24.83 12.70
CA VAL A 353 19.59 -24.13 13.41
C VAL A 353 20.52 -25.10 14.12
N GLU A 354 21.82 -25.04 13.87
CA GLU A 354 22.79 -25.66 14.76
C GLU A 354 23.05 -24.74 15.95
N ASP A 355 22.86 -25.22 17.18
CA ASP A 355 23.28 -24.49 18.36
C ASP A 355 24.82 -24.38 18.43
N LYS A 356 25.34 -23.60 19.39
CA LYS A 356 26.78 -23.43 19.60
C LYS A 356 27.57 -24.73 19.85
N GLU A 357 26.90 -25.83 20.22
CA GLU A 357 27.47 -27.15 20.44
C GLU A 357 27.34 -28.06 19.21
N GLY A 358 26.77 -27.55 18.11
CA GLY A 358 26.50 -28.29 16.88
C GLY A 358 25.27 -29.21 16.97
N LYS A 359 24.40 -29.03 17.97
CA LYS A 359 23.17 -29.83 18.08
C LYS A 359 22.04 -29.23 17.25
N PRO A 360 21.24 -30.06 16.56
CA PRO A 360 20.18 -29.59 15.70
C PRO A 360 18.98 -29.07 16.52
N MET A 361 18.59 -27.82 16.29
CA MET A 361 17.42 -27.13 16.82
C MET A 361 16.52 -26.58 15.71
N MET A 362 15.21 -26.73 15.85
CA MET A 362 14.26 -26.25 14.84
C MET A 362 13.44 -25.10 15.41
N GLU A 363 13.40 -23.98 14.69
CA GLU A 363 12.49 -22.88 14.99
C GLU A 363 11.28 -22.92 14.06
N MET A 364 10.08 -22.79 14.60
CA MET A 364 8.87 -22.61 13.82
C MET A 364 8.32 -21.21 14.04
N TRP A 365 8.16 -20.46 12.96
CA TRP A 365 7.57 -19.12 13.00
C TRP A 365 6.20 -19.13 12.36
N ASN A 366 5.24 -18.47 12.98
CA ASN A 366 3.95 -18.19 12.39
C ASN A 366 3.88 -16.70 12.02
N GLY A 367 3.91 -16.40 10.72
CA GLY A 367 3.87 -15.04 10.19
C GLY A 367 2.53 -14.33 10.35
N ASN A 368 1.44 -15.04 10.68
CA ASN A 368 0.14 -14.43 10.98
C ASN A 368 0.05 -13.95 12.43
N THR A 369 0.66 -14.67 13.38
CA THR A 369 0.62 -14.36 14.82
C THR A 369 1.91 -13.73 15.35
N GLY A 370 3.00 -13.82 14.60
CA GLY A 370 4.35 -13.42 15.04
C GLY A 370 4.98 -14.36 16.08
N SER A 371 4.35 -15.50 16.39
CA SER A 371 4.85 -16.44 17.40
C SER A 371 6.01 -17.28 16.87
N VAL A 372 6.99 -17.54 17.73
CA VAL A 372 8.14 -18.41 17.46
C VAL A 372 8.19 -19.53 18.49
N VAL A 373 8.37 -20.77 18.03
CA VAL A 373 8.51 -21.96 18.87
C VAL A 373 9.85 -22.62 18.60
N MET A 374 10.60 -22.91 19.67
CA MET A 374 11.89 -23.60 19.61
C MET A 374 11.72 -25.07 19.92
N MET A 375 12.31 -25.93 19.10
CA MET A 375 12.26 -27.38 19.26
C MET A 375 13.66 -28.00 19.25
N LYS A 376 13.85 -29.02 20.09
CA LYS A 376 15.06 -29.84 20.14
C LYS A 376 14.79 -31.23 19.57
N LYS A 377 15.81 -31.76 18.90
CA LYS A 377 15.78 -33.13 18.40
C LYS A 377 15.88 -34.10 19.58
N VAL A 378 15.07 -35.17 19.56
CA VAL A 378 15.02 -36.21 20.61
C VAL A 378 15.79 -37.46 20.19
#